data_AF-A0A3B9GE65-F1
#
_entry.id   AF-A0A3B9GE65-F1
#
_cell.length_a   1.000
_cell.length_b   1.000
_cell.length_c   1.000
_cell.angle_alpha   90.00
_cell.angle_beta   90.00
_cell.angle_gamma   90.00
#
_symmetry.space_group_name_H-M   'P 1'
#
loop_
_entity.id
_entity.type
_entity.pdbx_description
1 polymer ?
#
loop_
_entity_poly.entity_id
_entity_poly.type
_entity_poly.pdbx_seq_one_letter_code
_entity_poly.pdbx_strand_id
1 'polypeptide(L)'
;MSLLRRLFPRLQAIFVCWLLLLESSYATAVPVMPSRVLVSDPISEKGVELLNAHPDITADFKVGLSPEELLSIIGEYDALIVRSQTKVTPEIFAAATKLKAVGRAGVGVDNINRDAANSHGVIVMNTPTGNTISTAEHAFTLMCATARNIALGHAGVVDGKFKSARKAYQGIELNGKTLAVIGMGRIGSEFTKRAQAFNMKVVAFDPFLTQSRADEMKVSLASTPDEALTGADVVTLHVPMTDETRHILNAERLSLMNQGALVINCARGGLIDEVALKAAIDTGHIAGCGLDVFEDEPPSAEHPLFTLEKHISFTPHLGASTNEAQENVGIQVAEQIRDFCATGEIRNAINMPSMDAAALNELGCYIDIASGLGKLLAKIGPDNPDSLRISYHGPISKKDTALISRSVLTSFLEAARSDGQVNIVNSPAIAKEMGLETIESTINAATEYSELVIAELKKGDVSYRVSGTVIGKSPRIVEIDKL
;
A
#
# COMPACT_ATOMS: atom_id res chain seq x y z
N MET A 1 -36.20 -35.06 -33.79
CA MET A 1 -36.03 -33.58 -33.62
C MET A 1 -35.32 -33.17 -32.33
N SER A 2 -35.41 -33.92 -31.21
CA SER A 2 -34.79 -33.53 -29.93
C SER A 2 -33.26 -33.39 -29.95
N LEU A 3 -32.54 -34.32 -30.61
CA LEU A 3 -31.07 -34.34 -30.62
C LEU A 3 -30.45 -33.06 -31.23
N LEU A 4 -30.96 -32.62 -32.38
CA LEU A 4 -30.52 -31.41 -33.09
C LEU A 4 -30.69 -30.12 -32.25
N ARG A 5 -31.75 -30.03 -31.44
CA ARG A 5 -31.96 -28.88 -30.52
C ARG A 5 -30.98 -28.86 -29.34
N ARG A 6 -30.37 -29.98 -28.96
CA ARG A 6 -29.28 -30.02 -27.94
C ARG A 6 -27.89 -29.77 -28.54
N LEU A 7 -27.71 -30.04 -29.84
CA LEU A 7 -26.44 -29.79 -30.55
C LEU A 7 -26.24 -28.32 -30.92
N PHE A 8 -27.31 -27.60 -31.27
CA PHE A 8 -27.21 -26.20 -31.72
C PHE A 8 -26.48 -25.25 -30.75
N PRO A 9 -26.81 -25.22 -29.44
CA PRO A 9 -26.11 -24.35 -28.49
C PRO A 9 -24.63 -24.72 -28.31
N ARG A 10 -24.30 -26.03 -28.33
CA ARG A 10 -22.92 -26.51 -28.25
C ARG A 10 -22.12 -26.15 -29.51
N LEU A 11 -22.73 -26.21 -30.70
CA LEU A 11 -22.09 -25.78 -31.95
C LEU A 11 -21.87 -24.26 -31.98
N GLN A 12 -22.83 -23.45 -31.50
CA GLN A 12 -22.61 -22.00 -31.34
C GLN A 12 -21.49 -21.70 -30.32
N ALA A 13 -21.47 -22.37 -29.16
CA ALA A 13 -20.41 -22.19 -28.17
C ALA A 13 -19.02 -22.56 -28.74
N ILE A 14 -18.91 -23.67 -29.47
CA ILE A 14 -17.66 -24.07 -30.14
C ILE A 14 -17.24 -23.03 -31.19
N PHE A 15 -18.17 -22.51 -31.99
CA PHE A 15 -17.87 -21.51 -33.02
C PHE A 15 -17.47 -20.15 -32.41
N VAL A 16 -18.10 -19.74 -31.31
CA VAL A 16 -17.75 -18.53 -30.55
C VAL A 16 -16.39 -18.68 -29.86
N CYS A 17 -16.10 -19.83 -29.23
CA CYS A 17 -14.76 -20.12 -28.72
C CYS A 17 -13.70 -20.10 -29.82
N TRP A 18 -14.02 -20.59 -31.02
CA TRP A 18 -13.09 -20.56 -32.15
C TRP A 18 -12.84 -19.12 -32.64
N LEU A 19 -13.86 -18.26 -32.70
CA LEU A 19 -13.70 -16.84 -33.02
C LEU A 19 -12.87 -16.09 -31.96
N LEU A 20 -13.23 -16.23 -30.67
CA LEU A 20 -12.56 -15.54 -29.56
C LEU A 20 -11.09 -15.97 -29.37
N LEU A 21 -10.71 -17.16 -29.83
CA LEU A 21 -9.32 -17.62 -29.83
C LEU A 21 -8.58 -17.30 -31.14
N LEU A 22 -9.27 -17.02 -32.24
CA LEU A 22 -8.65 -16.61 -33.52
C LEU A 22 -8.20 -15.13 -33.53
N GLU A 23 -8.80 -14.27 -32.70
CA GLU A 23 -8.30 -12.91 -32.48
C GLU A 23 -7.06 -12.86 -31.56
N SER A 24 -6.69 -13.99 -30.93
CA SER A 24 -5.43 -14.13 -30.17
C SER A 24 -4.22 -14.19 -31.12
N SER A 25 -3.88 -13.01 -31.64
CA SER A 25 -2.61 -12.77 -32.34
C SER A 25 -1.46 -13.06 -31.37
N TYR A 26 -0.53 -13.92 -31.80
CA TYR A 26 0.57 -14.46 -31.00
C TYR A 26 1.11 -13.49 -29.93
N ALA A 27 1.01 -13.90 -28.66
CA ALA A 27 1.76 -13.31 -27.54
C ALA A 27 3.26 -13.66 -27.66
N THR A 28 3.91 -13.14 -28.70
CA THR A 28 5.29 -12.67 -28.57
C THR A 28 5.34 -11.68 -27.41
N ALA A 29 6.44 -11.68 -26.64
CA ALA A 29 6.60 -10.85 -25.45
C ALA A 29 6.04 -9.43 -25.65
N VAL A 30 5.25 -8.95 -24.67
CA VAL A 30 4.50 -7.67 -24.73
C VAL A 30 5.40 -6.62 -25.36
N PRO A 31 5.01 -6.03 -26.52
CA PRO A 31 5.93 -5.20 -27.28
C PRO A 31 6.35 -4.01 -26.42
N VAL A 32 7.63 -3.97 -26.07
CA VAL A 32 8.23 -2.93 -25.22
C VAL A 32 8.19 -1.64 -26.01
N MET A 33 7.10 -0.89 -25.84
CA MET A 33 6.96 0.44 -26.40
C MET A 33 7.86 1.38 -25.60
N PRO A 34 8.57 2.32 -26.28
CA PRO A 34 9.46 3.25 -25.60
C PRO A 34 8.68 4.07 -24.58
N SER A 35 8.89 3.77 -23.30
CA SER A 35 8.02 4.22 -22.22
C SER A 35 8.45 5.59 -21.72
N ARG A 36 7.51 6.54 -21.68
CA ARG A 36 7.78 7.89 -21.20
C ARG A 36 7.52 7.98 -19.70
N VAL A 37 8.56 8.33 -18.95
CA VAL A 37 8.52 8.50 -17.50
C VAL A 37 8.60 9.99 -17.16
N LEU A 38 7.66 10.52 -16.39
CA LEU A 38 7.73 11.86 -15.82
C LEU A 38 8.28 11.79 -14.40
N VAL A 39 9.30 12.57 -14.08
CA VAL A 39 9.82 12.71 -12.70
C VAL A 39 9.50 14.11 -12.20
N SER A 40 8.49 14.21 -11.34
CA SER A 40 7.83 15.47 -10.91
C SER A 40 8.33 15.99 -9.55
N ASP A 41 8.90 15.11 -8.72
CA ASP A 41 9.57 15.47 -7.46
C ASP A 41 11.05 15.04 -7.50
N PRO A 42 12.00 15.73 -6.82
CA PRO A 42 13.42 15.39 -6.88
C PRO A 42 13.76 14.02 -6.28
N ILE A 43 14.31 13.12 -7.08
CA ILE A 43 14.89 11.82 -6.67
C ILE A 43 16.43 11.88 -6.65
N SER A 44 17.08 10.79 -6.20
CA SER A 44 18.54 10.69 -6.14
C SER A 44 19.20 10.59 -7.54
N GLU A 45 20.43 11.10 -7.66
CA GLU A 45 21.19 11.10 -8.92
C GLU A 45 21.35 9.68 -9.51
N LYS A 46 21.62 8.67 -8.67
CA LYS A 46 21.62 7.26 -9.08
C LYS A 46 20.27 6.80 -9.65
N GLY A 47 19.14 7.29 -9.12
CA GLY A 47 17.82 7.04 -9.69
C GLY A 47 17.61 7.69 -11.07
N VAL A 48 18.17 8.89 -11.28
CA VAL A 48 18.22 9.57 -12.59
C VAL A 48 19.05 8.75 -13.59
N GLU A 49 20.24 8.30 -13.18
CA GLU A 49 21.14 7.46 -13.99
C GLU A 49 20.49 6.14 -14.40
N LEU A 50 19.83 5.43 -13.47
CA LEU A 50 19.20 4.13 -13.72
C LEU A 50 18.03 4.19 -14.70
N LEU A 51 17.33 5.32 -14.80
CA LEU A 51 16.29 5.55 -15.80
C LEU A 51 16.90 5.88 -17.17
N ASN A 52 17.86 6.82 -17.20
CA ASN A 52 18.52 7.27 -18.44
C ASN A 52 19.42 6.21 -19.09
N ALA A 53 19.86 5.20 -18.34
CA ALA A 53 20.67 4.09 -18.85
C ALA A 53 19.85 3.02 -19.60
N HIS A 54 18.51 3.02 -19.51
CA HIS A 54 17.68 2.00 -20.15
C HIS A 54 17.25 2.45 -21.56
N PRO A 55 17.57 1.69 -22.63
CA PRO A 55 17.39 2.15 -24.01
C PRO A 55 15.93 2.42 -24.39
N ASP A 56 14.99 1.64 -23.84
CA ASP A 56 13.55 1.73 -24.15
C ASP A 56 12.78 2.67 -23.19
N ILE A 57 13.47 3.54 -22.44
CA ILE A 57 12.86 4.49 -21.51
C ILE A 57 13.29 5.92 -21.85
N THR A 58 12.34 6.84 -21.87
CA THR A 58 12.60 8.29 -21.99
C THR A 58 12.09 8.98 -20.73
N ALA A 59 13.01 9.41 -19.87
CA ALA A 59 12.68 10.06 -18.61
C ALA A 59 12.79 11.60 -18.70
N ASP A 60 11.66 12.29 -18.53
CA ASP A 60 11.60 13.75 -18.44
C ASP A 60 11.66 14.19 -16.97
N PHE A 61 12.73 14.89 -16.58
CA PHE A 61 12.92 15.42 -15.22
C PHE A 61 12.41 16.86 -15.15
N LYS A 62 11.23 17.04 -14.55
CA LYS A 62 10.51 18.32 -14.47
C LYS A 62 10.03 18.52 -13.04
N VAL A 63 10.94 18.92 -12.16
CA VAL A 63 10.66 19.07 -10.73
C VAL A 63 9.99 20.40 -10.40
N GLY A 64 9.04 20.38 -9.48
CA GLY A 64 8.39 21.60 -8.98
C GLY A 64 7.33 22.21 -9.91
N LEU A 65 6.73 21.41 -10.78
CA LEU A 65 5.59 21.81 -11.61
C LEU A 65 4.40 22.26 -10.74
N SER A 66 3.68 23.28 -11.21
CA SER A 66 2.33 23.58 -10.70
C SER A 66 1.34 22.46 -11.07
N PRO A 67 0.21 22.33 -10.34
CA PRO A 67 -0.85 21.39 -10.70
C PRO A 67 -1.34 21.56 -12.14
N GLU A 68 -1.45 22.80 -12.61
CA GLU A 68 -1.87 23.16 -13.96
C GLU A 68 -0.86 22.72 -15.04
N GLU A 69 0.44 22.93 -14.79
CA GLU A 69 1.50 22.46 -15.70
C GLU A 69 1.55 20.93 -15.76
N LEU A 70 1.45 20.24 -14.62
CA LEU A 70 1.40 18.78 -14.56
C LEU A 70 0.19 18.23 -15.32
N LEU A 71 -1.00 18.79 -15.08
CA LEU A 71 -2.24 18.45 -15.78
C LEU A 71 -2.11 18.61 -17.30
N SER A 72 -1.39 19.65 -17.76
CA SER A 72 -1.19 19.92 -19.18
C SER A 72 -0.27 18.93 -19.91
N ILE A 73 0.58 18.20 -19.18
CA ILE A 73 1.57 17.27 -19.79
C ILE A 73 1.35 15.80 -19.45
N ILE A 74 0.62 15.46 -18.39
CA ILE A 74 0.58 14.08 -17.85
C ILE A 74 0.02 13.04 -18.83
N GLY A 75 -0.87 13.43 -19.75
CA GLY A 75 -1.42 12.56 -20.80
C GLY A 75 -0.38 12.02 -21.80
N GLU A 76 0.86 12.52 -21.77
CA GLU A 76 1.95 12.07 -22.63
C GLU A 76 2.88 11.02 -22.00
N TYR A 77 2.60 10.54 -20.79
CA TYR A 77 3.48 9.66 -20.01
C TYR A 77 2.84 8.30 -19.66
N ASP A 78 3.65 7.25 -19.77
CA ASP A 78 3.32 5.88 -19.36
C ASP A 78 3.48 5.67 -17.85
N ALA A 79 4.40 6.42 -17.22
CA ALA A 79 4.66 6.34 -15.78
C ALA A 79 5.01 7.69 -15.16
N LEU A 80 4.71 7.84 -13.87
CA LEU A 80 4.94 9.06 -13.08
C LEU A 80 5.71 8.72 -11.80
N ILE A 81 6.77 9.47 -11.51
CA ILE A 81 7.54 9.40 -10.25
C ILE A 81 7.31 10.67 -9.43
N VAL A 82 6.90 10.46 -8.18
CA VAL A 82 6.59 11.51 -7.19
C VAL A 82 7.18 11.17 -5.81
N ARG A 83 7.15 12.13 -4.89
CA ARG A 83 7.46 11.97 -3.47
C ARG A 83 6.31 12.47 -2.63
N SER A 84 6.42 13.64 -2.01
CA SER A 84 5.43 14.24 -1.10
C SER A 84 4.91 15.61 -1.58
N GLN A 85 5.59 16.25 -2.54
CA GLN A 85 5.26 17.61 -3.00
C GLN A 85 4.15 17.54 -4.04
N THR A 86 4.41 16.91 -5.19
CA THR A 86 3.41 16.67 -6.24
C THR A 86 2.21 15.92 -5.67
N LYS A 87 1.00 16.47 -5.86
CA LYS A 87 -0.27 15.82 -5.53
C LYS A 87 -0.87 15.20 -6.80
N VAL A 88 -1.14 13.90 -6.78
CA VAL A 88 -1.73 13.17 -7.91
C VAL A 88 -3.22 13.04 -7.64
N THR A 89 -3.97 14.05 -8.07
CA THR A 89 -5.41 14.23 -7.80
C THR A 89 -6.28 13.51 -8.85
N PRO A 90 -7.61 13.38 -8.67
CA PRO A 90 -8.50 12.79 -9.66
C PRO A 90 -8.41 13.44 -11.05
N GLU A 91 -8.19 14.77 -11.10
CA GLU A 91 -8.05 15.55 -12.33
C GLU A 91 -6.78 15.15 -13.08
N ILE A 92 -5.67 14.92 -12.37
CA ILE A 92 -4.42 14.42 -12.95
C ILE A 92 -4.66 13.05 -13.59
N PHE A 93 -5.33 12.12 -12.90
CA PHE A 93 -5.66 10.81 -13.46
C PHE A 93 -6.59 10.89 -14.69
N ALA A 94 -7.58 11.79 -14.68
CA ALA A 94 -8.49 11.99 -15.81
C ALA A 94 -7.80 12.56 -17.07
N ALA A 95 -6.73 13.34 -16.90
CA ALA A 95 -5.89 13.82 -18.01
C ALA A 95 -4.83 12.79 -18.45
N ALA A 96 -4.47 11.83 -17.60
CA ALA A 96 -3.35 10.92 -17.76
C ALA A 96 -3.65 9.70 -18.68
N THR A 97 -4.11 9.95 -19.91
CA THR A 97 -4.66 8.94 -20.84
C THR A 97 -3.73 7.78 -21.24
N LYS A 98 -2.43 7.86 -20.95
CA LYS A 98 -1.42 6.81 -21.22
C LYS A 98 -0.86 6.16 -19.95
N LEU A 99 -1.16 6.70 -18.77
CA LEU A 99 -0.50 6.39 -17.51
C LEU A 99 -0.89 5.01 -16.99
N LYS A 100 0.12 4.18 -16.69
CA LYS A 100 -0.03 2.80 -16.24
C LYS A 100 0.49 2.61 -14.81
N ALA A 101 1.48 3.39 -14.38
CA ALA A 101 2.03 3.31 -13.03
C ALA A 101 2.38 4.69 -12.42
N VAL A 102 2.16 4.82 -11.11
CA VAL A 102 2.70 5.89 -10.26
C VAL A 102 3.65 5.28 -9.23
N GLY A 103 4.92 5.65 -9.29
CA GLY A 103 5.93 5.29 -8.30
C GLY A 103 6.12 6.41 -7.28
N ARG A 104 5.94 6.12 -5.99
CA ARG A 104 6.27 7.07 -4.91
C ARG A 104 7.58 6.71 -4.23
N ALA A 105 8.54 7.63 -4.25
CA ALA A 105 9.72 7.59 -3.39
C ALA A 105 9.33 8.00 -1.94
N GLY A 106 8.73 7.06 -1.21
CA GLY A 106 8.28 7.17 0.18
C GLY A 106 7.44 5.96 0.62
N VAL A 107 7.09 5.86 1.92
CA VAL A 107 6.30 4.74 2.48
C VAL A 107 4.79 4.96 2.37
N GLY A 108 4.29 6.09 2.86
CA GLY A 108 2.88 6.47 2.67
C GLY A 108 2.56 6.69 1.19
N VAL A 109 1.31 6.98 0.86
CA VAL A 109 0.86 7.37 -0.50
C VAL A 109 -0.13 8.53 -0.46
N ASP A 110 -0.01 9.34 0.58
CA ASP A 110 -1.06 10.24 1.07
C ASP A 110 -1.33 11.43 0.12
N ASN A 111 -0.39 11.68 -0.79
CA ASN A 111 -0.48 12.63 -1.90
C ASN A 111 -0.94 12.01 -3.24
N ILE A 112 -1.42 10.76 -3.25
CA ILE A 112 -1.93 10.06 -4.43
C ILE A 112 -3.38 9.63 -4.17
N ASN A 113 -4.32 10.11 -4.98
CA ASN A 113 -5.71 9.67 -4.88
C ASN A 113 -5.85 8.22 -5.35
N ARG A 114 -5.87 7.28 -4.39
CA ARG A 114 -5.94 5.84 -4.63
C ARG A 114 -7.17 5.42 -5.42
N ASP A 115 -8.33 6.02 -5.17
CA ASP A 115 -9.59 5.57 -5.76
C ASP A 115 -9.72 6.03 -7.22
N ALA A 116 -9.19 7.21 -7.54
CA ALA A 116 -8.97 7.65 -8.90
C ALA A 116 -7.93 6.78 -9.61
N ALA A 117 -6.80 6.44 -8.97
CA ALA A 117 -5.81 5.53 -9.54
C ALA A 117 -6.43 4.16 -9.90
N ASN A 118 -7.20 3.58 -8.97
CA ASN A 118 -7.92 2.33 -9.18
C ASN A 118 -8.93 2.44 -10.34
N SER A 119 -9.73 3.51 -10.38
CA SER A 119 -10.73 3.73 -11.42
C SER A 119 -10.13 3.85 -12.82
N HIS A 120 -8.91 4.41 -12.95
CA HIS A 120 -8.18 4.54 -14.21
C HIS A 120 -7.24 3.35 -14.50
N GLY A 121 -7.21 2.32 -13.64
CA GLY A 121 -6.36 1.14 -13.81
C GLY A 121 -4.87 1.36 -13.55
N VAL A 122 -4.52 2.46 -12.86
CA VAL A 122 -3.14 2.88 -12.63
C VAL A 122 -2.57 2.20 -11.38
N ILE A 123 -1.45 1.53 -11.56
CA ILE A 123 -0.75 0.77 -10.52
C ILE A 123 0.02 1.74 -9.64
N VAL A 124 -0.20 1.72 -8.32
CA VAL A 124 0.51 2.59 -7.38
C VAL A 124 1.54 1.75 -6.62
N MET A 125 2.82 2.08 -6.78
CA MET A 125 3.96 1.44 -6.11
C MET A 125 4.63 2.41 -5.13
N ASN A 126 5.04 1.91 -3.96
CA ASN A 126 5.77 2.70 -2.96
C ASN A 126 7.17 2.13 -2.69
N THR A 127 7.93 2.75 -1.79
CA THR A 127 9.27 2.28 -1.38
C THR A 127 9.26 2.01 0.13
N PRO A 128 8.71 0.86 0.59
CA PRO A 128 8.33 0.63 1.99
C PRO A 128 9.51 0.34 2.93
N THR A 129 10.73 0.34 2.39
CA THR A 129 11.97 -0.03 3.08
C THR A 129 12.94 1.14 3.22
N GLY A 130 13.12 1.97 2.19
CA GLY A 130 14.26 2.89 2.05
C GLY A 130 14.47 3.92 3.16
N ASN A 131 13.42 4.32 3.89
CA ASN A 131 13.50 5.29 4.99
C ASN A 131 13.35 4.66 6.41
N THR A 132 13.23 3.34 6.53
CA THR A 132 12.84 2.67 7.80
C THR A 132 13.77 3.05 8.95
N ILE A 133 15.08 3.01 8.69
CA ILE A 133 16.13 3.30 9.68
C ILE A 133 16.06 4.77 10.12
N SER A 134 16.08 5.71 9.16
CA SER A 134 16.03 7.14 9.47
C SER A 134 14.73 7.57 10.15
N THR A 135 13.59 6.93 9.85
CA THR A 135 12.32 7.26 10.52
C THR A 135 12.32 6.78 11.96
N ALA A 136 12.87 5.59 12.24
CA ALA A 136 13.05 5.09 13.60
C ALA A 136 14.06 5.94 14.40
N GLU A 137 15.14 6.40 13.76
CA GLU A 137 16.16 7.25 14.38
C GLU A 137 15.65 8.67 14.64
N HIS A 138 14.87 9.24 13.73
CA HIS A 138 14.23 10.54 13.91
C HIS A 138 13.22 10.51 15.05
N ALA A 139 12.32 9.51 15.07
CA ALA A 139 11.37 9.34 16.17
C ALA A 139 12.06 9.14 17.53
N PHE A 140 13.15 8.35 17.55
CA PHE A 140 13.92 8.13 18.78
C PHE A 140 14.68 9.39 19.24
N THR A 141 15.17 10.18 18.29
CA THR A 141 15.78 11.50 18.52
C THR A 141 14.74 12.49 19.06
N LEU A 142 13.52 12.48 18.51
CA LEU A 142 12.43 13.34 18.93
C LEU A 142 11.95 12.99 20.34
N MET A 143 11.87 11.69 20.69
CA MET A 143 11.65 11.23 22.07
C MET A 143 12.73 11.77 23.03
N CYS A 144 14.01 11.61 22.68
CA CYS A 144 15.12 12.13 23.48
C CYS A 144 15.09 13.67 23.61
N ALA A 145 14.80 14.40 22.53
CA ALA A 145 14.72 15.86 22.50
C ALA A 145 13.60 16.40 23.39
N THR A 146 12.42 15.78 23.28
CA THR A 146 11.21 16.06 24.07
C THR A 146 11.45 15.81 25.56
N ALA A 147 11.95 14.62 25.92
CA ALA A 147 12.26 14.26 27.30
C ALA A 147 13.29 15.20 27.96
N ARG A 148 14.19 15.80 27.18
CA ARG A 148 15.31 16.61 27.68
C ARG A 148 15.20 18.12 27.39
N ASN A 149 14.06 18.60 26.89
CA ASN A 149 13.81 20.02 26.55
C ASN A 149 14.85 20.62 25.58
N ILE A 150 15.35 19.84 24.61
CA ILE A 150 16.54 20.23 23.82
C ILE A 150 16.32 21.50 22.98
N ALA A 151 15.20 21.62 22.27
CA ALA A 151 14.92 22.80 21.45
C ALA A 151 14.86 24.10 22.27
N LEU A 152 14.09 24.06 23.37
CA LEU A 152 13.90 25.18 24.31
C LEU A 152 15.20 25.53 25.05
N GLY A 153 15.97 24.52 25.46
CA GLY A 153 17.28 24.68 26.07
C GLY A 153 18.29 25.31 25.11
N HIS A 154 18.32 24.85 23.85
CA HIS A 154 19.17 25.41 22.79
C HIS A 154 18.85 26.90 22.54
N ALA A 155 17.58 27.25 22.32
CA ALA A 155 17.15 28.63 22.14
C ALA A 155 17.56 29.50 23.35
N GLY A 156 17.37 29.01 24.57
CA GLY A 156 17.80 29.68 25.80
C GLY A 156 19.33 29.84 25.96
N VAL A 157 20.15 29.08 25.24
CA VAL A 157 21.60 29.28 25.16
C VAL A 157 21.95 30.33 24.10
N VAL A 158 21.35 30.25 22.92
CA VAL A 158 21.56 31.20 21.80
C VAL A 158 21.15 32.63 22.20
N ASP A 159 20.03 32.77 22.92
CA ASP A 159 19.55 34.04 23.50
C ASP A 159 20.44 34.62 24.62
N GLY A 160 21.53 33.95 25.02
CA GLY A 160 22.35 34.31 26.18
C GLY A 160 21.67 34.06 27.54
N LYS A 161 20.45 33.51 27.56
CA LYS A 161 19.60 33.25 28.75
C LYS A 161 20.05 32.00 29.54
N PHE A 162 21.33 31.61 29.47
CA PHE A 162 21.85 30.33 30.00
C PHE A 162 21.45 30.03 31.45
N LYS A 163 21.56 31.02 32.35
CA LYS A 163 21.26 30.83 33.79
C LYS A 163 19.76 30.62 34.06
N SER A 164 18.88 31.28 33.31
CA SER A 164 17.43 31.12 33.44
C SER A 164 16.96 29.84 32.75
N ALA A 165 17.45 29.55 31.54
CA ALA A 165 17.15 28.30 30.82
C ALA A 165 17.52 27.06 31.66
N ARG A 166 18.73 27.03 32.24
CA ARG A 166 19.18 25.96 33.14
C ARG A 166 18.34 25.81 34.43
N LYS A 167 17.59 26.85 34.83
CA LYS A 167 16.66 26.81 35.97
C LYS A 167 15.23 26.44 35.56
N ALA A 168 14.82 26.76 34.33
CA ALA A 168 13.45 26.58 33.85
C ALA A 168 13.14 25.13 33.44
N TYR A 169 14.13 24.42 32.89
CA TYR A 169 13.96 23.11 32.27
C TYR A 169 14.61 21.99 33.10
N GLN A 170 13.78 21.05 33.54
CA GLN A 170 14.20 19.78 34.12
C GLN A 170 13.94 18.67 33.08
N GLY A 171 14.81 17.67 33.02
CA GLY A 171 14.66 16.54 32.09
C GLY A 171 13.99 15.33 32.73
N ILE A 172 13.36 14.51 31.89
CA ILE A 172 12.88 13.17 32.22
C ILE A 172 13.99 12.17 31.85
N GLU A 173 14.30 11.23 32.75
CA GLU A 173 15.18 10.09 32.47
C GLU A 173 14.36 8.90 31.97
N LEU A 174 14.79 8.27 30.87
CA LEU A 174 14.09 7.16 30.19
C LEU A 174 14.48 5.77 30.72
N ASN A 175 15.58 5.66 31.44
CA ASN A 175 16.13 4.42 31.98
C ASN A 175 15.11 3.70 32.89
N GLY A 176 14.75 2.45 32.56
CA GLY A 176 13.80 1.63 33.34
C GLY A 176 12.32 2.01 33.21
N LYS A 177 11.98 3.05 32.42
CA LYS A 177 10.61 3.50 32.16
C LYS A 177 9.83 2.57 31.24
N THR A 178 8.51 2.64 31.30
CA THR A 178 7.59 1.89 30.44
C THR A 178 7.32 2.66 29.15
N LEU A 179 7.60 2.05 28.00
CA LEU A 179 7.28 2.55 26.66
C LEU A 179 6.14 1.72 26.07
N ALA A 180 5.03 2.39 25.74
CA ALA A 180 4.00 1.86 24.86
C ALA A 180 4.43 2.04 23.39
N VAL A 181 4.42 0.97 22.60
CA VAL A 181 4.65 1.01 21.15
C VAL A 181 3.39 0.55 20.44
N ILE A 182 2.75 1.48 19.70
CA ILE A 182 1.53 1.20 18.95
C ILE A 182 1.91 1.04 17.48
N GLY A 183 1.85 -0.20 16.97
CA GLY A 183 2.32 -0.61 15.65
C GLY A 183 3.75 -1.17 15.66
N MET A 184 3.90 -2.44 15.28
CA MET A 184 5.14 -3.21 15.33
C MET A 184 5.65 -3.66 13.96
N GLY A 185 5.21 -2.97 12.91
CA GLY A 185 5.83 -3.01 11.58
C GLY A 185 7.31 -2.55 11.59
N ARG A 186 7.86 -2.37 10.38
CA ARG A 186 9.30 -2.12 10.15
C ARG A 186 9.91 -1.05 11.05
N ILE A 187 9.25 0.11 11.19
CA ILE A 187 9.76 1.25 11.96
C ILE A 187 9.66 0.98 13.47
N GLY A 188 8.51 0.50 13.98
CA GLY A 188 8.36 0.17 15.41
C GLY A 188 9.30 -0.93 15.89
N SER A 189 9.60 -1.90 15.02
CA SER A 189 10.63 -2.91 15.26
C SER A 189 12.04 -2.32 15.40
N GLU A 190 12.39 -1.30 14.61
CA GLU A 190 13.69 -0.62 14.69
C GLU A 190 13.77 0.38 15.85
N PHE A 191 12.67 1.06 16.19
CA PHE A 191 12.57 1.92 17.37
C PHE A 191 12.73 1.09 18.66
N THR A 192 12.05 -0.05 18.75
CA THR A 192 12.08 -0.97 19.91
C THR A 192 13.50 -1.37 20.28
N LYS A 193 14.34 -1.73 19.31
CA LYS A 193 15.77 -2.07 19.54
C LYS A 193 16.53 -0.93 20.21
N ARG A 194 16.26 0.31 19.80
CA ARG A 194 16.90 1.54 20.32
C ARG A 194 16.39 1.86 21.74
N ALA A 195 15.10 1.64 22.00
CA ALA A 195 14.50 1.80 23.34
C ALA A 195 15.01 0.76 24.35
N GLN A 196 15.18 -0.49 23.94
CA GLN A 196 15.77 -1.55 24.78
C GLN A 196 17.24 -1.25 25.13
N ALA A 197 18.01 -0.64 24.21
CA ALA A 197 19.37 -0.16 24.49
C ALA A 197 19.41 1.02 25.51
N PHE A 198 18.28 1.69 25.74
CA PHE A 198 18.08 2.69 26.80
C PHE A 198 17.48 2.08 28.09
N ASN A 199 17.44 0.75 28.20
CA ASN A 199 16.82 -0.01 29.29
C ASN A 199 15.32 0.30 29.50
N MET A 200 14.60 0.74 28.46
CA MET A 200 13.14 0.90 28.55
C MET A 200 12.44 -0.46 28.55
N LYS A 201 11.38 -0.58 29.34
CA LYS A 201 10.46 -1.73 29.32
C LYS A 201 9.45 -1.49 28.21
N VAL A 202 9.45 -2.34 27.19
CA VAL A 202 8.59 -2.15 26.01
C VAL A 202 7.34 -3.01 26.14
N VAL A 203 6.18 -2.35 26.11
CA VAL A 203 4.86 -2.97 25.94
C VAL A 203 4.37 -2.59 24.55
N ALA A 204 3.99 -3.57 23.73
CA ALA A 204 3.72 -3.39 22.32
C ALA A 204 2.33 -3.90 21.95
N PHE A 205 1.56 -3.07 21.24
CA PHE A 205 0.30 -3.46 20.60
C PHE A 205 0.42 -3.38 19.08
N ASP A 206 0.12 -4.49 18.40
CA ASP A 206 -0.12 -4.56 16.97
C ASP A 206 -1.02 -5.78 16.71
N PRO A 207 -2.15 -5.65 15.98
CA PRO A 207 -3.10 -6.76 15.78
C PRO A 207 -2.53 -7.94 14.96
N PHE A 208 -1.36 -7.79 14.34
CA PHE A 208 -0.67 -8.83 13.58
C PHE A 208 0.59 -9.37 14.29
N LEU A 209 0.94 -8.86 15.48
CA LEU A 209 2.08 -9.35 16.25
C LEU A 209 1.72 -10.61 17.05
N THR A 210 2.41 -11.71 16.76
CA THR A 210 2.24 -12.97 17.49
C THR A 210 3.06 -13.00 18.79
N GLN A 211 2.59 -13.72 19.81
CA GLN A 211 3.32 -13.89 21.08
C GLN A 211 4.76 -14.39 20.87
N SER A 212 4.95 -15.41 20.03
CA SER A 212 6.28 -15.93 19.71
C SER A 212 7.22 -14.85 19.14
N ARG A 213 6.69 -13.88 18.40
CA ARG A 213 7.48 -12.77 17.86
C ARG A 213 7.72 -11.68 18.90
N ALA A 214 6.77 -11.42 19.80
CA ALA A 214 6.99 -10.55 20.95
C ALA A 214 8.08 -11.11 21.89
N ASP A 215 8.08 -12.42 22.13
CA ASP A 215 9.08 -13.14 22.92
C ASP A 215 10.48 -13.06 22.30
N GLU A 216 10.61 -13.33 20.98
CA GLU A 216 11.85 -13.13 20.22
C GLU A 216 12.39 -11.70 20.34
N MET A 217 11.48 -10.72 20.26
CA MET A 217 11.80 -9.30 20.35
C MET A 217 11.97 -8.80 21.78
N LYS A 218 11.69 -9.64 22.80
CA LYS A 218 11.77 -9.31 24.23
C LYS A 218 10.91 -8.09 24.62
N VAL A 219 9.69 -8.06 24.12
CA VAL A 219 8.66 -7.07 24.46
C VAL A 219 7.45 -7.76 25.10
N SER A 220 6.73 -7.06 25.97
CA SER A 220 5.42 -7.53 26.41
C SER A 220 4.40 -7.29 25.30
N LEU A 221 3.70 -8.34 24.85
CA LEU A 221 2.55 -8.18 23.96
C LEU A 221 1.34 -7.69 24.76
N ALA A 222 0.66 -6.68 24.24
CA ALA A 222 -0.65 -6.24 24.70
C ALA A 222 -1.73 -6.66 23.68
N SER A 223 -2.91 -6.99 24.19
CA SER A 223 -4.08 -7.44 23.42
C SER A 223 -4.86 -6.26 22.82
N THR A 224 -4.70 -5.06 23.39
CA THR A 224 -5.36 -3.81 22.97
C THR A 224 -4.40 -2.62 23.07
N PRO A 225 -4.67 -1.48 22.38
CA PRO A 225 -3.91 -0.24 22.60
C PRO A 225 -3.99 0.21 24.06
N ASP A 226 -5.17 0.06 24.65
CA ASP A 226 -5.53 0.44 26.01
C ASP A 226 -4.68 -0.30 27.05
N GLU A 227 -4.45 -1.61 26.87
CA GLU A 227 -3.55 -2.42 27.68
C GLU A 227 -2.08 -1.98 27.52
N ALA A 228 -1.64 -1.60 26.31
CA ALA A 228 -0.28 -1.10 26.08
C ALA A 228 -0.03 0.28 26.72
N LEU A 229 -1.05 1.15 26.75
CA LEU A 229 -0.97 2.50 27.31
C LEU A 229 -1.09 2.54 28.83
N THR A 230 -1.75 1.54 29.44
CA THR A 230 -2.00 1.46 30.87
C THR A 230 -0.68 1.47 31.66
N GLY A 231 -0.41 2.57 32.37
CA GLY A 231 0.81 2.74 33.15
C GLY A 231 2.08 3.01 32.32
N ALA A 232 1.94 3.44 31.07
CA ALA A 232 3.05 3.85 30.22
C ALA A 232 3.60 5.23 30.62
N ASP A 233 4.92 5.38 30.60
CA ASP A 233 5.60 6.68 30.76
C ASP A 233 5.79 7.41 29.42
N VAL A 234 5.82 6.68 28.31
CA VAL A 234 5.97 7.21 26.96
C VAL A 234 5.12 6.38 26.01
N VAL A 235 4.47 7.01 25.03
CA VAL A 235 3.90 6.32 23.86
C VAL A 235 4.62 6.75 22.59
N THR A 236 4.87 5.82 21.68
CA THR A 236 5.26 6.08 20.30
C THR A 236 4.30 5.40 19.32
N LEU A 237 3.94 6.11 18.23
CA LEU A 237 3.00 5.65 17.22
C LEU A 237 3.71 5.32 15.90
N HIS A 238 3.50 4.11 15.38
CA HIS A 238 4.09 3.57 14.15
C HIS A 238 3.07 2.81 13.26
N VAL A 239 1.78 3.12 13.41
CA VAL A 239 0.67 2.59 12.59
C VAL A 239 0.42 3.45 11.33
N PRO A 240 -0.18 2.90 10.26
CA PRO A 240 -0.74 3.70 9.17
C PRO A 240 -1.96 4.51 9.64
N MET A 241 -2.37 5.50 8.85
CA MET A 241 -3.68 6.17 9.01
C MET A 241 -4.76 5.38 8.27
N THR A 242 -5.78 4.94 9.02
CA THR A 242 -7.03 4.33 8.57
C THR A 242 -8.16 4.82 9.48
N ASP A 243 -9.43 4.52 9.17
CA ASP A 243 -10.53 4.98 10.01
C ASP A 243 -10.57 4.27 11.38
N GLU A 244 -9.93 3.11 11.51
CA GLU A 244 -9.74 2.40 12.79
C GLU A 244 -8.54 2.93 13.61
N THR A 245 -7.61 3.67 13.00
CA THR A 245 -6.45 4.26 13.68
C THR A 245 -6.50 5.78 13.82
N ARG A 246 -7.48 6.43 13.16
CA ARG A 246 -7.82 7.84 13.39
C ARG A 246 -8.11 8.08 14.87
N HIS A 247 -7.42 9.07 15.45
CA HIS A 247 -7.48 9.42 16.87
C HIS A 247 -7.32 8.19 17.79
N ILE A 248 -6.49 7.21 17.41
CA ILE A 248 -6.20 6.02 18.23
C ILE A 248 -5.69 6.41 19.62
N LEU A 249 -5.00 7.54 19.75
CA LEU A 249 -4.70 8.19 21.02
C LEU A 249 -5.66 9.38 21.25
N ASN A 250 -6.78 9.11 21.91
CA ASN A 250 -7.84 10.07 22.27
C ASN A 250 -7.79 10.44 23.77
N ALA A 251 -8.70 11.31 24.23
CA ALA A 251 -8.79 11.75 25.63
C ALA A 251 -8.86 10.61 26.66
N GLU A 252 -9.63 9.54 26.38
CA GLU A 252 -9.77 8.37 27.26
C GLU A 252 -8.43 7.63 27.39
N ARG A 253 -7.79 7.33 26.25
CA ARG A 253 -6.51 6.60 26.20
C ARG A 253 -5.33 7.41 26.72
N LEU A 254 -5.33 8.72 26.54
CA LEU A 254 -4.37 9.62 27.20
C LEU A 254 -4.44 9.50 28.72
N SER A 255 -5.63 9.27 29.30
CA SER A 255 -5.84 9.14 30.75
C SER A 255 -5.42 7.78 31.36
N LEU A 256 -5.09 6.79 30.52
CA LEU A 256 -4.55 5.49 30.95
C LEU A 256 -3.03 5.55 31.25
N MET A 257 -2.36 6.60 30.79
CA MET A 257 -0.92 6.78 30.93
C MET A 257 -0.51 7.21 32.35
N ASN A 258 0.78 7.14 32.67
CA ASN A 258 1.29 7.70 33.91
C ASN A 258 1.19 9.24 33.90
N GLN A 259 0.88 9.83 35.06
CA GLN A 259 1.00 11.27 35.26
C GLN A 259 2.43 11.74 34.93
N GLY A 260 2.57 12.67 33.99
CA GLY A 260 3.84 13.16 33.48
C GLY A 260 4.42 12.35 32.31
N ALA A 261 3.61 11.53 31.62
CA ALA A 261 4.04 10.77 30.44
C ALA A 261 4.33 11.66 29.21
N LEU A 262 4.96 11.08 28.18
CA LEU A 262 5.28 11.76 26.91
C LEU A 262 4.60 11.08 25.70
N VAL A 263 4.17 11.88 24.73
CA VAL A 263 3.50 11.41 23.51
C VAL A 263 4.37 11.69 22.28
N ILE A 264 4.77 10.66 21.53
CA ILE A 264 5.65 10.77 20.35
C ILE A 264 4.94 10.26 19.09
N ASN A 265 4.99 11.03 18.00
CA ASN A 265 4.43 10.63 16.71
C ASN A 265 5.29 11.10 15.53
N CYS A 266 5.74 10.13 14.73
CA CYS A 266 6.40 10.35 13.44
C CYS A 266 5.85 9.40 12.36
N ALA A 267 4.57 9.05 12.44
CA ALA A 267 3.90 8.14 11.51
C ALA A 267 2.89 8.87 10.63
N ARG A 268 1.81 9.40 11.22
CA ARG A 268 0.76 10.18 10.55
C ARG A 268 0.16 11.23 11.48
N GLY A 269 -0.18 12.40 10.94
CA GLY A 269 -1.14 13.31 11.55
C GLY A 269 -2.48 12.63 11.83
N GLY A 270 -3.21 13.11 12.83
CA GLY A 270 -4.53 12.59 13.19
C GLY A 270 -4.57 11.19 13.80
N LEU A 271 -3.42 10.56 14.09
CA LEU A 271 -3.38 9.39 14.98
C LEU A 271 -3.59 9.78 16.46
N ILE A 272 -3.41 11.05 16.79
CA ILE A 272 -3.65 11.65 18.10
C ILE A 272 -4.74 12.69 17.92
N ASP A 273 -5.71 12.73 18.83
CA ASP A 273 -6.60 13.89 18.98
C ASP A 273 -5.78 15.03 19.60
N GLU A 274 -5.37 16.00 18.77
CA GLU A 274 -4.45 17.05 19.18
C GLU A 274 -5.07 18.05 20.18
N VAL A 275 -6.41 18.13 20.21
CA VAL A 275 -7.17 18.95 21.18
C VAL A 275 -7.21 18.24 22.54
N ALA A 276 -7.48 16.93 22.56
CA ALA A 276 -7.37 16.11 23.77
C ALA A 276 -5.94 16.09 24.32
N LEU A 277 -4.93 15.99 23.45
CA LEU A 277 -3.52 16.08 23.84
C LEU A 277 -3.21 17.42 24.51
N LYS A 278 -3.68 18.54 23.93
CA LYS A 278 -3.50 19.87 24.55
C LYS A 278 -4.15 19.93 25.94
N ALA A 279 -5.38 19.44 26.10
CA ALA A 279 -6.07 19.40 27.39
C ALA A 279 -5.38 18.49 28.43
N ALA A 280 -4.83 17.35 28.00
CA ALA A 280 -4.06 16.44 28.85
C ALA A 280 -2.71 17.03 29.28
N ILE A 281 -2.11 17.91 28.47
CA ILE A 281 -0.91 18.66 28.83
C ILE A 281 -1.23 19.85 29.75
N ASP A 282 -2.32 20.59 29.49
CA ASP A 282 -2.73 21.74 30.32
C ASP A 282 -3.15 21.32 31.74
N THR A 283 -3.69 20.11 31.90
CA THR A 283 -3.95 19.49 33.21
C THR A 283 -2.71 18.89 33.87
N GLY A 284 -1.56 18.87 33.18
CA GLY A 284 -0.31 18.29 33.65
C GLY A 284 -0.33 16.76 33.76
N HIS A 285 -1.30 16.09 33.12
CA HIS A 285 -1.36 14.62 33.08
C HIS A 285 -0.36 14.06 32.07
N ILE A 286 -0.21 14.70 30.92
CA ILE A 286 0.88 14.48 29.97
C ILE A 286 1.92 15.60 30.17
N ALA A 287 3.20 15.27 30.25
CA ALA A 287 4.26 16.27 30.44
C ALA A 287 4.57 17.07 29.16
N GLY A 288 4.32 16.49 27.98
CA GLY A 288 4.52 17.11 26.67
C GLY A 288 4.56 16.11 25.51
N CYS A 289 4.90 16.58 24.31
CA CYS A 289 4.83 15.79 23.08
C CYS A 289 5.94 16.10 22.06
N GLY A 290 6.30 15.08 21.29
CA GLY A 290 7.24 15.16 20.16
C GLY A 290 6.54 14.78 18.86
N LEU A 291 6.27 15.75 17.99
CA LEU A 291 5.52 15.54 16.74
C LEU A 291 6.35 15.91 15.51
N ASP A 292 6.46 14.98 14.56
CA ASP A 292 7.02 15.22 13.22
C ASP A 292 5.93 15.42 12.16
N VAL A 293 4.67 15.18 12.53
CA VAL A 293 3.49 15.10 11.65
C VAL A 293 2.27 15.66 12.38
N PHE A 294 1.35 16.28 11.65
CA PHE A 294 0.23 17.06 12.20
C PHE A 294 -1.08 16.76 11.46
N GLU A 295 -2.25 16.94 12.09
CA GLU A 295 -3.55 16.74 11.42
C GLU A 295 -3.68 17.52 10.10
N ASP A 296 -3.32 18.81 10.12
CA ASP A 296 -3.13 19.63 8.92
C ASP A 296 -1.64 19.82 8.63
N GLU A 297 -1.20 19.52 7.41
CA GLU A 297 0.18 19.76 6.95
C GLU A 297 0.19 20.69 5.71
N PRO A 298 0.71 21.93 5.79
CA PRO A 298 1.37 22.54 6.96
C PRO A 298 0.36 22.99 8.05
N PRO A 299 0.72 22.86 9.35
CA PRO A 299 -0.13 23.29 10.45
C PRO A 299 -0.27 24.83 10.51
N SER A 300 -1.40 25.30 11.05
CA SER A 300 -1.66 26.72 11.30
C SER A 300 -0.59 27.37 12.19
N ALA A 301 -0.30 28.65 11.99
CA ALA A 301 0.55 29.42 12.91
C ALA A 301 -0.04 29.55 14.33
N GLU A 302 -1.36 29.38 14.48
CA GLU A 302 -2.10 29.43 15.75
C GLU A 302 -2.32 28.02 16.36
N HIS A 303 -1.52 27.03 15.98
CA HIS A 303 -1.66 25.64 16.42
C HIS A 303 -1.71 25.51 17.96
N PRO A 304 -2.66 24.77 18.54
CA PRO A 304 -2.85 24.73 20.00
C PRO A 304 -1.61 24.22 20.74
N LEU A 305 -0.86 23.29 20.15
CA LEU A 305 0.36 22.73 20.75
C LEU A 305 1.58 23.67 20.67
N PHE A 306 1.57 24.73 19.85
CA PHE A 306 2.71 25.66 19.73
C PHE A 306 2.82 26.65 20.90
N THR A 307 1.80 26.75 21.75
CA THR A 307 1.82 27.60 22.96
C THR A 307 2.49 26.92 24.17
N LEU A 308 3.03 25.71 24.02
CA LEU A 308 3.55 24.90 25.13
C LEU A 308 5.00 25.29 25.49
N GLU A 309 5.27 25.50 26.78
CA GLU A 309 6.57 26.02 27.24
C GLU A 309 7.62 24.95 27.57
N LYS A 310 7.25 23.67 27.64
CA LYS A 310 8.11 22.55 28.11
C LYS A 310 7.78 21.25 27.39
N HIS A 311 8.78 20.36 27.35
CA HIS A 311 8.71 19.01 26.79
C HIS A 311 8.02 18.97 25.42
N ILE A 312 8.38 19.92 24.55
CA ILE A 312 7.99 19.89 23.14
C ILE A 312 9.21 19.72 22.24
N SER A 313 8.99 19.05 21.11
CA SER A 313 9.89 19.08 19.96
C SER A 313 9.04 18.86 18.70
N PHE A 314 9.08 19.82 17.79
CA PHE A 314 8.29 19.82 16.56
C PHE A 314 9.22 19.87 15.35
N THR A 315 8.96 19.04 14.35
CA THR A 315 9.73 19.00 13.10
C THR A 315 8.81 18.85 11.89
N PRO A 316 9.15 19.45 10.73
CA PRO A 316 8.29 19.46 9.55
C PRO A 316 8.48 18.19 8.69
N HIS A 317 7.90 17.06 9.11
CA HIS A 317 7.88 15.78 8.36
C HIS A 317 9.28 15.30 7.93
N LEU A 318 10.24 15.36 8.87
CA LEU A 318 11.65 15.09 8.62
C LEU A 318 12.07 13.62 8.78
N GLY A 319 11.18 12.71 9.20
CA GLY A 319 11.52 11.29 9.43
C GLY A 319 12.14 10.55 8.24
N ALA A 320 11.90 11.00 7.01
CA ALA A 320 12.51 10.48 5.79
C ALA A 320 13.59 11.39 5.17
N SER A 321 13.93 12.51 5.81
CA SER A 321 14.72 13.61 5.23
C SER A 321 16.22 13.49 5.53
N THR A 322 16.78 12.31 5.24
CA THR A 322 18.23 12.00 5.31
C THR A 322 18.77 11.66 3.93
N ASN A 323 20.07 11.88 3.69
CA ASN A 323 20.69 11.58 2.39
C ASN A 323 20.54 10.09 2.03
N GLU A 324 20.70 9.22 3.03
CA GLU A 324 20.61 7.78 2.94
C GLU A 324 19.19 7.34 2.58
N ALA A 325 18.17 7.90 3.25
CA ALA A 325 16.78 7.61 2.91
C ALA A 325 16.43 8.11 1.50
N GLN A 326 16.87 9.32 1.13
CA GLN A 326 16.62 9.89 -0.20
C GLN A 326 17.33 9.12 -1.32
N GLU A 327 18.56 8.66 -1.09
CA GLU A 327 19.25 7.77 -2.02
C GLU A 327 18.48 6.46 -2.18
N ASN A 328 18.16 5.78 -1.07
CA ASN A 328 17.47 4.49 -1.09
C ASN A 328 16.08 4.55 -1.75
N VAL A 329 15.23 5.53 -1.40
CA VAL A 329 13.89 5.63 -2.02
C VAL A 329 13.97 6.10 -3.48
N GLY A 330 14.94 6.96 -3.82
CA GLY A 330 15.15 7.43 -5.19
C GLY A 330 15.63 6.32 -6.13
N ILE A 331 16.55 5.47 -5.67
CA ILE A 331 16.95 4.25 -6.38
C ILE A 331 15.75 3.29 -6.46
N GLN A 332 15.15 2.93 -5.32
CA GLN A 332 14.09 1.91 -5.29
C GLN A 332 12.89 2.30 -6.17
N VAL A 333 12.47 3.57 -6.22
CA VAL A 333 11.37 3.98 -7.11
C VAL A 333 11.77 3.97 -8.59
N ALA A 334 13.01 4.39 -8.91
CA ALA A 334 13.53 4.37 -10.27
C ALA A 334 13.65 2.93 -10.80
N GLU A 335 14.16 1.99 -10.01
CA GLU A 335 14.23 0.58 -10.36
C GLU A 335 12.84 -0.03 -10.55
N GLN A 336 11.87 0.29 -9.68
CA GLN A 336 10.50 -0.23 -9.79
C GLN A 336 9.80 0.26 -11.07
N ILE A 337 9.97 1.52 -11.44
CA ILE A 337 9.36 2.07 -12.66
C ILE A 337 10.13 1.63 -13.92
N ARG A 338 11.47 1.49 -13.84
CA ARG A 338 12.29 0.90 -14.92
C ARG A 338 11.83 -0.52 -15.23
N ASP A 339 11.78 -1.38 -14.22
CA ASP A 339 11.46 -2.80 -14.41
C ASP A 339 9.99 -2.98 -14.80
N PHE A 340 9.08 -2.17 -14.27
CA PHE A 340 7.70 -2.12 -14.75
C PHE A 340 7.60 -1.76 -16.24
N CYS A 341 8.32 -0.74 -16.71
CA CYS A 341 8.29 -0.34 -18.12
C CYS A 341 8.99 -1.34 -19.05
N ALA A 342 10.07 -1.99 -18.57
CA ALA A 342 10.91 -2.86 -19.39
C ALA A 342 10.45 -4.34 -19.43
N THR A 343 9.92 -4.87 -18.33
CA THR A 343 9.54 -6.29 -18.19
C THR A 343 8.11 -6.51 -17.70
N GLY A 344 7.39 -5.44 -17.32
CA GLY A 344 6.08 -5.52 -16.69
C GLY A 344 6.13 -5.87 -15.20
N GLU A 345 7.31 -5.93 -14.58
CA GLU A 345 7.48 -6.32 -13.17
C GLU A 345 6.84 -5.33 -12.18
N ILE A 346 6.18 -5.85 -11.15
CA ILE A 346 5.39 -5.07 -10.19
C ILE A 346 5.90 -5.35 -8.79
N ARG A 347 6.53 -4.36 -8.14
CA ARG A 347 7.06 -4.50 -6.77
C ARG A 347 6.48 -3.43 -5.84
N ASN A 348 6.11 -3.85 -4.63
CA ASN A 348 5.53 -2.98 -3.60
C ASN A 348 4.30 -2.18 -4.10
N ALA A 349 3.50 -2.81 -4.96
CA ALA A 349 2.20 -2.27 -5.36
C ALA A 349 1.22 -2.32 -4.18
N ILE A 350 0.48 -1.23 -4.00
CA ILE A 350 -0.46 -1.06 -2.87
C ILE A 350 -1.93 -1.31 -3.24
N ASN A 351 -2.25 -1.39 -4.54
CA ASN A 351 -3.60 -1.62 -5.06
C ASN A 351 -3.78 -2.92 -5.83
N MET A 352 -2.69 -3.66 -6.12
CA MET A 352 -2.72 -4.98 -6.75
C MET A 352 -1.57 -5.88 -6.25
N PRO A 353 -1.57 -7.20 -6.55
CA PRO A 353 -0.47 -8.09 -6.17
C PRO A 353 0.87 -7.63 -6.77
N SER A 354 1.96 -7.83 -6.02
CA SER A 354 3.32 -7.68 -6.53
C SER A 354 3.82 -9.01 -7.09
N MET A 355 4.58 -8.98 -8.18
CA MET A 355 5.05 -10.16 -8.91
C MET A 355 6.28 -9.82 -9.76
N ASP A 356 7.27 -10.71 -9.79
CA ASP A 356 8.51 -10.56 -10.57
C ASP A 356 8.35 -10.93 -12.06
N ALA A 357 9.33 -10.52 -12.87
CA ALA A 357 9.35 -10.76 -14.32
C ALA A 357 9.36 -12.26 -14.71
N ALA A 358 9.91 -13.16 -13.89
CA ALA A 358 9.94 -14.59 -14.20
C ALA A 358 8.58 -15.23 -13.94
N ALA A 359 7.94 -14.90 -12.82
CA ALA A 359 6.57 -15.28 -12.51
C ALA A 359 5.58 -14.76 -13.57
N LEU A 360 5.70 -13.51 -14.02
CA LEU A 360 4.93 -12.96 -15.15
C LEU A 360 5.04 -13.81 -16.42
N ASN A 361 6.27 -14.16 -16.82
CA ASN A 361 6.52 -14.97 -18.01
C ASN A 361 6.04 -16.42 -17.87
N GLU A 362 6.03 -16.99 -16.66
CA GLU A 362 5.45 -18.30 -16.40
C GLU A 362 3.90 -18.27 -16.34
N LEU A 363 3.32 -17.18 -15.83
CA LEU A 363 1.87 -17.05 -15.67
C LEU A 363 1.13 -16.58 -16.94
N GLY A 364 1.80 -15.99 -17.93
CA GLY A 364 1.18 -15.41 -19.14
C GLY A 364 0.12 -16.28 -19.81
N CYS A 365 0.41 -17.55 -20.10
CA CYS A 365 -0.54 -18.46 -20.73
C CYS A 365 -1.75 -18.84 -19.83
N TYR A 366 -1.64 -18.66 -18.51
CA TYR A 366 -2.74 -18.80 -17.57
C TYR A 366 -3.51 -17.48 -17.38
N ILE A 367 -2.90 -16.33 -17.63
CA ILE A 367 -3.60 -15.04 -17.73
C ILE A 367 -4.48 -15.02 -18.98
N ASP A 368 -3.96 -15.49 -20.12
CA ASP A 368 -4.73 -15.70 -21.36
C ASP A 368 -5.95 -16.60 -21.12
N ILE A 369 -5.76 -17.74 -20.45
CA ILE A 369 -6.85 -18.67 -20.18
C ILE A 369 -7.86 -18.08 -19.19
N ALA A 370 -7.40 -17.38 -18.15
CA ALA A 370 -8.25 -16.69 -17.19
C ALA A 370 -9.16 -15.65 -17.88
N SER A 371 -8.59 -14.86 -18.79
CA SER A 371 -9.37 -13.91 -19.58
C SER A 371 -10.43 -14.60 -20.45
N GLY A 372 -10.07 -15.73 -21.10
CA GLY A 372 -11.00 -16.55 -21.87
C GLY A 372 -12.12 -17.17 -21.03
N LEU A 373 -11.80 -17.68 -19.83
CA LEU A 373 -12.78 -18.22 -18.88
C LEU A 373 -13.77 -17.15 -18.43
N GLY A 374 -13.28 -15.97 -18.01
CA GLY A 374 -14.11 -14.84 -17.58
C GLY A 374 -15.03 -14.34 -18.71
N LYS A 375 -14.48 -14.09 -19.90
CA LYS A 375 -15.24 -13.66 -21.08
C LYS A 375 -16.31 -14.67 -21.49
N LEU A 376 -16.03 -15.97 -21.42
CA LEU A 376 -17.03 -17.00 -21.76
C LEU A 376 -18.13 -17.09 -20.69
N LEU A 377 -17.76 -17.07 -19.39
CA LEU A 377 -18.74 -17.04 -18.29
C LEU A 377 -19.69 -15.84 -18.39
N ALA A 378 -19.19 -14.66 -18.78
CA ALA A 378 -20.02 -13.48 -19.01
C ALA A 378 -21.02 -13.61 -20.19
N LYS A 379 -20.90 -14.64 -21.04
CA LYS A 379 -21.82 -14.89 -22.16
C LYS A 379 -22.69 -16.14 -22.00
N ILE A 380 -22.33 -17.08 -21.12
CA ILE A 380 -23.12 -18.30 -20.85
C ILE A 380 -23.77 -18.34 -19.47
N GLY A 381 -23.25 -17.54 -18.52
CA GLY A 381 -23.67 -17.51 -17.12
C GLY A 381 -25.00 -16.79 -16.88
N PRO A 382 -25.41 -16.64 -15.61
CA PRO A 382 -26.64 -15.96 -15.26
C PRO A 382 -26.40 -14.46 -15.01
N ASP A 383 -27.39 -13.63 -15.33
CA ASP A 383 -27.37 -12.21 -14.94
C ASP A 383 -27.32 -12.07 -13.42
N ASN A 384 -26.43 -11.20 -12.91
CA ASN A 384 -26.20 -10.94 -11.49
C ASN A 384 -25.97 -12.22 -10.65
N PRO A 385 -24.87 -12.96 -10.86
CA PRO A 385 -24.53 -14.14 -10.06
C PRO A 385 -24.24 -13.77 -8.60
N ASP A 386 -24.46 -14.71 -7.69
CA ASP A 386 -24.24 -14.52 -6.25
C ASP A 386 -22.74 -14.63 -5.92
N SER A 387 -22.03 -15.54 -6.59
CA SER A 387 -20.59 -15.74 -6.42
C SER A 387 -19.85 -16.18 -7.68
N LEU A 388 -18.56 -15.84 -7.74
CA LEU A 388 -17.57 -16.30 -8.71
C LEU A 388 -16.49 -17.09 -7.97
N ARG A 389 -16.41 -18.40 -8.22
CA ARG A 389 -15.36 -19.28 -7.70
C ARG A 389 -14.29 -19.52 -8.75
N ILE A 390 -13.02 -19.38 -8.37
CA ILE A 390 -11.87 -19.86 -9.14
C ILE A 390 -11.25 -21.04 -8.38
N SER A 391 -11.00 -22.16 -9.08
CA SER A 391 -10.47 -23.40 -8.50
C SER A 391 -9.24 -23.90 -9.25
N TYR A 392 -8.18 -24.20 -8.51
CA TYR A 392 -6.87 -24.59 -9.05
C TYR A 392 -6.54 -26.05 -8.77
N HIS A 393 -6.28 -26.83 -9.82
CA HIS A 393 -5.97 -28.26 -9.76
C HIS A 393 -4.59 -28.55 -10.34
N GLY A 394 -3.85 -29.50 -9.76
CA GLY A 394 -2.52 -29.88 -10.24
C GLY A 394 -1.41 -28.87 -9.89
N PRO A 395 -0.25 -28.91 -10.55
CA PRO A 395 0.92 -28.08 -10.24
C PRO A 395 0.65 -26.57 -10.10
N ILE A 396 -0.24 -25.98 -10.92
CA ILE A 396 -0.62 -24.56 -10.83
C ILE A 396 -1.07 -24.13 -9.42
N SER A 397 -1.68 -25.02 -8.63
CA SER A 397 -2.14 -24.75 -7.25
C SER A 397 -1.00 -24.45 -6.24
N LYS A 398 0.25 -24.54 -6.68
CA LYS A 398 1.46 -24.22 -5.89
C LYS A 398 2.16 -22.92 -6.34
N LYS A 399 1.65 -22.25 -7.38
CA LYS A 399 2.14 -20.94 -7.85
C LYS A 399 1.44 -19.82 -7.10
N ASP A 400 1.93 -18.59 -7.23
CA ASP A 400 1.07 -17.43 -6.96
C ASP A 400 -0.04 -17.42 -8.01
N THR A 401 -1.29 -17.46 -7.56
CA THR A 401 -2.49 -17.53 -8.41
C THR A 401 -3.31 -16.24 -8.37
N ALA A 402 -2.91 -15.25 -7.57
CA ALA A 402 -3.72 -14.07 -7.29
C ALA A 402 -4.01 -13.24 -8.55
N LEU A 403 -3.02 -13.09 -9.47
CA LEU A 403 -3.29 -12.40 -10.73
C LEU A 403 -4.20 -13.22 -11.66
N ILE A 404 -4.08 -14.55 -11.68
CA ILE A 404 -4.93 -15.42 -12.51
C ILE A 404 -6.39 -15.27 -12.09
N SER A 405 -6.67 -15.34 -10.78
CA SER A 405 -8.00 -15.13 -10.20
C SER A 405 -8.55 -13.73 -10.53
N ARG A 406 -7.70 -12.71 -10.42
CA ARG A 406 -8.06 -11.31 -10.75
C ARG A 406 -8.30 -11.12 -12.25
N SER A 407 -7.59 -11.84 -13.13
CA SER A 407 -7.84 -11.84 -14.58
C SER A 407 -9.16 -12.52 -14.95
N VAL A 408 -9.56 -13.62 -14.28
CA VAL A 408 -10.91 -14.21 -14.46
C VAL A 408 -11.98 -13.19 -14.08
N LEU A 409 -11.86 -12.60 -12.88
CA LEU A 409 -12.83 -11.63 -12.36
C LEU A 409 -12.95 -10.40 -13.27
N THR A 410 -11.81 -9.83 -13.68
CA THR A 410 -11.74 -8.64 -14.51
C THR A 410 -12.40 -8.89 -15.86
N SER A 411 -11.99 -9.94 -16.58
CA SER A 411 -12.57 -10.24 -17.89
C SER A 411 -13.99 -10.81 -17.86
N PHE A 412 -14.47 -11.31 -16.71
CA PHE A 412 -15.90 -11.53 -16.49
C PHE A 412 -16.65 -10.19 -16.37
N LEU A 413 -16.21 -9.30 -15.49
CA LEU A 413 -16.87 -8.01 -15.24
C LEU A 413 -16.82 -7.10 -16.48
N GLU A 414 -15.70 -6.98 -17.19
CA GLU A 414 -15.56 -6.26 -18.47
C GLU A 414 -16.58 -6.75 -19.52
N ALA A 415 -16.73 -8.08 -19.64
CA ALA A 415 -17.60 -8.67 -20.66
C ALA A 415 -19.09 -8.67 -20.25
N ALA A 416 -19.40 -8.44 -18.98
CA ALA A 416 -20.75 -8.22 -18.46
C ALA A 416 -21.13 -6.73 -18.42
N ARG A 417 -20.16 -5.82 -18.23
CA ARG A 417 -20.34 -4.37 -18.10
C ARG A 417 -19.57 -3.63 -19.20
N SER A 418 -20.24 -3.39 -20.31
CA SER A 418 -19.73 -2.60 -21.45
C SER A 418 -19.60 -1.08 -21.17
N ASP A 419 -19.52 -0.66 -19.90
CA ASP A 419 -19.39 0.75 -19.48
C ASP A 419 -17.94 1.26 -19.56
N GLY A 420 -16.97 0.36 -19.74
CA GLY A 420 -15.55 0.67 -19.84
C GLY A 420 -14.90 1.05 -18.50
N GLN A 421 -15.58 0.86 -17.37
CA GLN A 421 -15.10 1.25 -16.05
C GLN A 421 -14.34 0.14 -15.32
N VAL A 422 -14.44 -1.11 -15.78
CA VAL A 422 -13.75 -2.26 -15.19
C VAL A 422 -12.31 -2.35 -15.69
N ASN A 423 -11.36 -2.60 -14.78
CA ASN A 423 -9.97 -2.89 -15.09
C ASN A 423 -9.35 -3.84 -14.04
N ILE A 424 -8.11 -4.30 -14.27
CA ILE A 424 -7.40 -5.26 -13.40
C ILE A 424 -7.20 -4.75 -11.96
N VAL A 425 -7.16 -3.43 -11.74
CA VAL A 425 -6.95 -2.81 -10.44
C VAL A 425 -8.27 -2.68 -9.67
N ASN A 426 -9.34 -2.14 -10.25
CA ASN A 426 -10.60 -1.92 -9.54
C ASN A 426 -11.57 -3.11 -9.51
N SER A 427 -11.36 -4.17 -10.29
CA SER A 427 -12.31 -5.28 -10.40
C SER A 427 -12.76 -5.93 -9.07
N PRO A 428 -11.93 -6.05 -8.00
CA PRO A 428 -12.41 -6.56 -6.71
C PRO A 428 -13.31 -5.57 -5.95
N ALA A 429 -13.11 -4.25 -6.15
CA ALA A 429 -13.99 -3.24 -5.57
C ALA A 429 -15.36 -3.25 -6.25
N ILE A 430 -15.38 -3.28 -7.58
CA ILE A 430 -16.62 -3.40 -8.38
C ILE A 430 -17.37 -4.70 -8.04
N ALA A 431 -16.67 -5.82 -7.86
CA ALA A 431 -17.27 -7.07 -7.41
C ALA A 431 -17.98 -6.92 -6.05
N LYS A 432 -17.29 -6.32 -5.07
CA LYS A 432 -17.84 -6.05 -3.72
C LYS A 432 -19.04 -5.11 -3.75
N GLU A 433 -19.00 -4.05 -4.56
CA GLU A 433 -20.12 -3.11 -4.76
C GLU A 433 -21.34 -3.80 -5.40
N MET A 434 -21.12 -4.74 -6.32
CA MET A 434 -22.17 -5.56 -6.93
C MET A 434 -22.68 -6.69 -6.01
N GLY A 435 -22.09 -6.89 -4.83
CA GLY A 435 -22.42 -7.99 -3.92
C GLY A 435 -21.92 -9.36 -4.38
N LEU A 436 -21.02 -9.42 -5.36
CA LEU A 436 -20.46 -10.65 -5.91
C LEU A 436 -19.39 -11.23 -4.97
N GLU A 437 -19.66 -12.37 -4.35
CA GLU A 437 -18.67 -13.07 -3.54
C GLU A 437 -17.59 -13.72 -4.43
N THR A 438 -16.33 -13.35 -4.25
CA THR A 438 -15.19 -13.92 -4.98
C THR A 438 -14.47 -14.97 -4.14
N ILE A 439 -14.44 -16.21 -4.61
CA ILE A 439 -13.90 -17.36 -3.87
C ILE A 439 -12.70 -17.96 -4.61
N GLU A 440 -11.55 -18.03 -3.96
CA GLU A 440 -10.39 -18.79 -4.47
C GLU A 440 -10.28 -20.13 -3.74
N SER A 441 -9.87 -21.20 -4.44
CA SER A 441 -9.70 -22.51 -3.84
C SER A 441 -8.67 -23.38 -4.57
N THR A 442 -7.92 -24.18 -3.81
CA THR A 442 -6.95 -25.15 -4.34
C THR A 442 -7.48 -26.56 -4.08
N ILE A 443 -7.54 -27.40 -5.12
CA ILE A 443 -8.15 -28.73 -5.05
C ILE A 443 -7.12 -29.78 -5.43
N ASN A 444 -6.60 -30.47 -4.42
CA ASN A 444 -5.64 -31.56 -4.57
C ASN A 444 -6.36 -32.89 -4.88
N ALA A 445 -7.01 -32.95 -6.05
CA ALA A 445 -7.68 -34.14 -6.58
C ALA A 445 -7.21 -34.41 -8.01
N ALA A 446 -7.15 -35.69 -8.40
CA ALA A 446 -6.76 -36.09 -9.75
C ALA A 446 -7.83 -35.68 -10.77
N THR A 447 -7.38 -35.04 -11.85
CA THR A 447 -8.19 -34.60 -13.01
C THR A 447 -7.73 -35.33 -14.28
N GLU A 448 -8.55 -35.33 -15.34
CA GLU A 448 -8.16 -35.90 -16.64
C GLU A 448 -7.02 -35.10 -17.31
N TYR A 449 -6.81 -33.85 -16.87
CA TYR A 449 -5.71 -32.97 -17.27
C TYR A 449 -4.65 -32.90 -16.16
N SER A 450 -3.39 -32.64 -16.53
CA SER A 450 -2.26 -32.49 -15.58
C SER A 450 -2.42 -31.31 -14.63
N GLU A 451 -3.12 -30.27 -15.08
CA GLU A 451 -3.54 -29.11 -14.29
C GLU A 451 -4.80 -28.50 -14.91
N LEU A 452 -5.58 -27.78 -14.10
CA LEU A 452 -6.84 -27.19 -14.51
C LEU A 452 -7.09 -25.89 -13.73
N VAL A 453 -7.50 -24.85 -14.45
CA VAL A 453 -8.14 -23.65 -13.89
C VAL A 453 -9.62 -23.78 -14.16
N ILE A 454 -10.44 -23.79 -13.11
CA ILE A 454 -11.90 -23.81 -13.22
C ILE A 454 -12.42 -22.46 -12.76
N ALA A 455 -13.31 -21.87 -13.55
CA ALA A 455 -14.12 -20.73 -13.12
C ALA A 455 -15.60 -21.15 -13.09
N GLU A 456 -16.29 -20.85 -11.99
CA GLU A 456 -17.69 -21.19 -11.75
C GLU A 456 -18.47 -19.95 -11.28
N LEU A 457 -19.60 -19.66 -11.93
CA LEU A 457 -20.60 -18.72 -11.45
C LEU A 457 -21.76 -19.48 -10.81
N LYS A 458 -22.19 -19.04 -9.62
CA LYS A 458 -23.36 -19.58 -8.93
C LYS A 458 -24.49 -18.55 -8.87
N LYS A 459 -25.74 -19.00 -9.03
CA LYS A 459 -26.94 -18.22 -8.71
C LYS A 459 -28.04 -19.12 -8.16
N GLY A 460 -28.36 -18.99 -6.87
CA GLY A 460 -29.21 -19.94 -6.15
C GLY A 460 -28.62 -21.35 -6.23
N ASP A 461 -29.42 -22.34 -6.62
CA ASP A 461 -28.99 -23.74 -6.75
C ASP A 461 -28.34 -24.08 -8.11
N VAL A 462 -28.28 -23.13 -9.06
CA VAL A 462 -27.72 -23.35 -10.41
C VAL A 462 -26.26 -22.88 -10.46
N SER A 463 -25.37 -23.68 -11.06
CA SER A 463 -24.02 -23.22 -11.41
C SER A 463 -23.68 -23.35 -12.89
N TYR A 464 -22.77 -22.49 -13.34
CA TYR A 464 -22.24 -22.43 -14.69
C TYR A 464 -20.73 -22.50 -14.59
N ARG A 465 -20.14 -23.56 -15.12
CA ARG A 465 -18.72 -23.89 -14.97
C ARG A 465 -18.02 -23.91 -16.31
N VAL A 466 -16.85 -23.30 -16.37
CA VAL A 466 -15.92 -23.40 -17.49
C VAL A 466 -14.56 -23.80 -16.94
N SER A 467 -13.91 -24.79 -17.57
CA SER A 467 -12.57 -25.22 -17.17
C SER A 467 -11.59 -25.09 -18.33
N GLY A 468 -10.36 -24.68 -18.01
CA GLY A 468 -9.27 -24.49 -18.96
C GLY A 468 -7.95 -25.09 -18.49
N THR A 469 -7.13 -25.56 -19.42
CA THR A 469 -5.79 -26.10 -19.19
C THR A 469 -4.79 -25.54 -20.20
N VAL A 470 -3.49 -25.55 -19.87
CA VAL A 470 -2.42 -25.17 -20.80
C VAL A 470 -1.77 -26.44 -21.35
N ILE A 471 -1.74 -26.59 -22.67
CA ILE A 471 -1.05 -27.71 -23.33
C ILE A 471 0.19 -27.18 -24.03
N GLY A 472 1.38 -27.49 -23.47
CA GLY A 472 2.66 -26.96 -23.93
C GLY A 472 2.80 -25.47 -23.60
N LYS A 473 2.45 -24.61 -24.56
CA LYS A 473 2.29 -23.15 -24.36
C LYS A 473 0.93 -22.61 -24.81
N SER A 474 0.00 -23.48 -25.22
CA SER A 474 -1.30 -23.07 -25.78
C SER A 474 -2.41 -23.21 -24.72
N PRO A 475 -3.10 -22.13 -24.34
CA PRO A 475 -4.28 -22.21 -23.49
C PRO A 475 -5.44 -22.89 -24.23
N ARG A 476 -6.25 -23.69 -23.53
CA ARG A 476 -7.44 -24.38 -24.08
C ARG A 476 -8.56 -24.46 -23.07
N ILE A 477 -9.73 -23.92 -23.42
CA ILE A 477 -10.98 -24.27 -22.75
C ILE A 477 -11.31 -25.72 -23.09
N VAL A 478 -11.58 -26.53 -22.07
CA VAL A 478 -11.76 -28.00 -22.19
C VAL A 478 -13.11 -28.49 -21.67
N GLU A 479 -13.75 -27.77 -20.75
CA GLU A 479 -15.07 -28.12 -20.20
C GLU A 479 -15.97 -26.87 -20.20
N ILE A 480 -17.25 -27.06 -20.53
CA ILE A 480 -18.30 -26.03 -20.48
C ILE A 480 -19.59 -26.72 -20.03
N ASP A 481 -19.95 -26.52 -18.78
CA ASP A 481 -21.09 -27.18 -18.14
C ASP A 481 -22.05 -26.20 -17.46
N LYS A 482 -23.31 -26.61 -17.41
CA LYS A 482 -24.35 -26.02 -16.58
C LYS A 482 -24.92 -27.15 -15.74
N LEU A 483 -24.86 -26.97 -14.42
CA LEU A 483 -25.22 -27.95 -13.40
C LEU A 483 -26.55 -27.58 -12.76
#